data_AF-A0A5C7RAZ3-F1
#
_entry.id   AF-A0A5C7RAZ3-F1
#
_cell.length_a   1.000
_cell.length_b   1.000
_cell.length_c   1.000
_cell.angle_alpha   90.00
_cell.angle_beta   90.00
_cell.angle_gamma   90.00
#
_symmetry.space_group_name_H-M   'P 1'
#
loop_
_entity.id
_entity.type
_entity.pdbx_description
1 polymer ?
#
loop_
_entity_poly.entity_id
_entity_poly.type
_entity_poly.pdbx_seq_one_letter_code
_entity_poly.pdbx_strand_id
1 'polypeptide(L)'
;MANSSILYPLATVLKQLSLTLSSQRSGTFLIATEQNTSCRFAIERGRITHCTHSRDKGVAAIFSLLQVKQASCAFSESLMLPFRAEAAVTHEFCVATLDLQTAPFAEQTDLTQERLADPSPKAVIESSSSKPRNRFYRGGYALGENDALV
;
A
#
# COMPACT_ATOMS: atom_id res chain seq x y z
N MET A 1 3.20 -32.44 -8.73
CA MET A 1 1.77 -32.25 -9.02
C MET A 1 1.61 -30.80 -9.47
N ALA A 2 1.35 -30.56 -10.75
CA ALA A 2 1.17 -29.20 -11.26
C ALA A 2 -0.19 -28.69 -10.79
N ASN A 3 -0.19 -27.69 -9.91
CA ASN A 3 -1.40 -26.99 -9.50
C ASN A 3 -1.86 -26.17 -10.70
N SER A 4 -2.73 -26.73 -11.54
CA SER A 4 -3.33 -25.98 -12.66
C SER A 4 -4.30 -24.98 -12.07
N SER A 5 -3.81 -23.78 -11.75
CA SER A 5 -4.66 -22.67 -11.33
C SER A 5 -5.69 -22.41 -12.43
N ILE A 6 -6.97 -22.57 -12.08
CA ILE A 6 -8.07 -22.29 -13.01
C ILE A 6 -8.01 -20.79 -13.34
N LEU A 7 -7.93 -20.48 -14.62
CA LEU A 7 -7.95 -19.10 -15.11
C LEU A 7 -9.37 -18.69 -15.46
N TYR A 8 -9.73 -17.47 -15.07
CA TYR A 8 -11.01 -16.86 -15.33
C TYR A 8 -10.84 -15.64 -16.24
N PRO A 9 -11.86 -15.26 -17.03
CA PRO A 9 -11.84 -13.98 -17.75
C PRO A 9 -11.58 -12.81 -16.79
N LEU A 10 -10.84 -11.79 -17.27
CA LEU A 10 -10.47 -10.63 -16.45
C LEU A 10 -11.69 -9.97 -15.78
N ALA A 11 -12.82 -9.85 -16.48
CA ALA A 11 -14.05 -9.29 -15.93
C ALA A 11 -14.53 -10.01 -14.65
N THR A 12 -14.39 -11.35 -14.59
CA THR A 12 -14.73 -12.15 -13.41
C THR A 12 -13.80 -11.83 -12.24
N VAL A 13 -12.51 -11.65 -12.53
CA VAL A 13 -11.51 -11.28 -11.52
C VAL A 13 -11.77 -9.86 -10.98
N LEU A 14 -12.09 -8.90 -11.86
CA LEU A 14 -12.42 -7.53 -11.46
C LEU A 14 -13.72 -7.46 -10.65
N LYS A 15 -14.68 -8.36 -10.91
CA LYS A 15 -15.86 -8.51 -10.05
C LYS A 15 -15.49 -8.99 -8.63
N GLN A 16 -14.56 -9.93 -8.50
CA GLN A 16 -14.07 -10.38 -7.18
C GLN A 16 -13.30 -9.27 -6.46
N LEU A 17 -12.52 -8.47 -7.18
CA LEU A 17 -11.88 -7.28 -6.63
C LEU A 17 -12.95 -6.29 -6.10
N SER A 18 -13.98 -6.01 -6.89
CA SER A 18 -15.09 -5.12 -6.50
C SER A 18 -15.81 -5.59 -5.23
N LEU A 19 -16.04 -6.90 -5.10
CA LEU A 19 -16.60 -7.51 -3.88
C LEU A 19 -15.67 -7.32 -2.67
N THR A 20 -14.36 -7.48 -2.87
CA THR A 20 -13.35 -7.28 -1.83
C THR A 20 -13.35 -5.83 -1.35
N LEU A 21 -13.39 -4.86 -2.27
CA LEU A 21 -13.45 -3.44 -1.93
C LEU A 21 -14.74 -3.09 -1.15
N SER A 22 -15.87 -3.63 -1.60
CA SER A 22 -17.18 -3.41 -0.94
C SER A 22 -17.23 -3.98 0.48
N SER A 23 -16.41 -5.00 0.78
CA SER A 23 -16.32 -5.57 2.14
C SER A 23 -15.51 -4.73 3.13
N GLN A 24 -14.93 -3.60 2.68
CA GLN A 24 -14.12 -2.69 3.51
C GLN A 24 -12.90 -3.32 4.21
N ARG A 25 -12.44 -4.46 3.70
CA ARG A 25 -11.26 -5.16 4.24
C ARG A 25 -9.97 -4.46 3.84
N SER A 26 -8.91 -4.74 4.59
CA SER A 26 -7.54 -4.32 4.26
C SER A 26 -6.69 -5.54 3.98
N GLY A 27 -5.81 -5.47 2.99
CA GLY A 27 -4.97 -6.60 2.60
C GLY A 27 -4.38 -6.42 1.21
N THR A 28 -3.81 -7.49 0.67
CA THR A 28 -3.33 -7.53 -0.70
C THR A 28 -4.24 -8.40 -1.56
N PHE A 29 -4.72 -7.83 -2.67
CA PHE A 29 -5.39 -8.59 -3.73
C PHE A 29 -4.37 -8.95 -4.81
N LEU A 30 -4.20 -10.25 -5.06
CA LEU A 30 -3.24 -10.81 -5.98
C LEU A 30 -3.96 -11.34 -7.21
N ILE A 31 -3.40 -11.07 -8.37
CA ILE A 31 -3.86 -11.56 -9.67
C ILE A 31 -2.67 -12.23 -10.35
N ALA A 32 -2.80 -13.51 -10.71
CA ALA A 32 -1.82 -14.22 -11.52
C ALA A 32 -2.39 -14.40 -12.93
N THR A 33 -1.72 -13.82 -13.92
CA THR A 33 -2.20 -13.77 -15.32
C THR A 33 -1.80 -15.04 -16.09
N GLU A 34 -2.42 -15.25 -17.24
CA GLU A 34 -2.03 -16.30 -18.20
C GLU A 34 -0.58 -16.17 -18.70
N GLN A 35 0.00 -14.95 -18.65
CA GLN A 35 1.36 -14.68 -19.10
C GLN A 35 2.42 -14.92 -18.01
N ASN A 36 2.05 -15.61 -16.93
CA ASN A 36 2.91 -15.84 -15.76
C ASN A 36 3.43 -14.52 -15.13
N THR A 37 2.66 -13.44 -15.28
CA THR A 37 2.89 -12.18 -14.57
C THR A 37 1.95 -12.09 -13.38
N SER A 38 2.32 -11.29 -12.38
CA SER A 38 1.44 -11.00 -11.24
C SER A 38 1.08 -9.52 -11.20
N CYS A 39 -0.20 -9.24 -11.01
CA CYS A 39 -0.71 -7.94 -10.63
C CYS A 39 -1.09 -7.96 -9.15
N ARG A 40 -0.85 -6.86 -8.45
CA ARG A 40 -1.05 -6.75 -7.00
C ARG A 40 -1.68 -5.42 -6.69
N PHE A 41 -2.72 -5.45 -5.86
CA PHE A 41 -3.36 -4.27 -5.32
C PHE A 41 -3.20 -4.25 -3.80
N ALA A 42 -2.71 -3.14 -3.26
CA ALA A 42 -2.85 -2.85 -1.85
C ALA A 42 -4.24 -2.27 -1.60
N ILE A 43 -4.95 -2.84 -0.64
CA ILE A 43 -6.28 -2.39 -0.23
C ILE A 43 -6.20 -1.98 1.24
N GLU A 44 -6.68 -0.78 1.54
CA GLU A 44 -6.81 -0.24 2.89
C GLU A 44 -8.24 0.20 3.11
N ARG A 45 -8.93 -0.44 4.05
CA ARG A 45 -10.34 -0.15 4.40
C ARG A 45 -11.24 -0.09 3.16
N GLY A 46 -11.12 -1.07 2.26
CA GLY A 46 -11.89 -1.11 1.01
C GLY A 46 -11.45 -0.13 -0.08
N ARG A 47 -10.36 0.63 0.11
CA ARG A 47 -9.81 1.55 -0.91
C ARG A 47 -8.51 1.01 -1.49
N ILE A 48 -8.35 1.16 -2.79
CA ILE A 48 -7.10 0.83 -3.48
C ILE A 48 -6.10 1.95 -3.21
N THR A 49 -4.91 1.61 -2.71
CA THR A 49 -3.84 2.60 -2.45
C THR A 49 -2.65 2.43 -3.39
N HIS A 50 -2.33 1.19 -3.77
CA HIS A 50 -1.20 0.90 -4.65
C HIS A 50 -1.55 -0.19 -5.66
N CYS A 51 -0.92 -0.14 -6.83
CA CYS A 51 -1.02 -1.16 -7.87
C CYS A 51 0.33 -1.42 -8.54
N THR A 52 0.65 -2.69 -8.78
CA THR A 52 1.83 -3.10 -9.56
C THR A 52 1.46 -4.25 -10.47
N HIS A 53 1.98 -4.27 -11.70
CA HIS A 53 1.81 -5.39 -12.62
C HIS A 53 3.15 -5.66 -13.31
N SER A 54 3.77 -6.81 -13.03
CA SER A 54 5.12 -7.13 -13.53
C SER A 54 6.14 -6.02 -13.19
N ARG A 55 6.62 -5.28 -14.19
CA ARG A 55 7.54 -4.13 -14.03
C ARG A 55 6.81 -2.79 -13.93
N ASP A 56 5.55 -2.75 -14.34
CA ASP A 56 4.72 -1.55 -14.33
C ASP A 56 4.24 -1.24 -12.91
N LYS A 57 4.16 0.05 -12.61
CA LYS A 57 3.80 0.57 -11.29
C LYS A 57 2.73 1.64 -11.43
N GLY A 58 1.88 1.74 -10.43
CA GLY A 58 0.90 2.80 -10.31
C GLY A 58 -0.09 2.77 -11.47
N VAL A 59 -0.31 3.94 -12.08
CA VAL A 59 -1.22 4.12 -13.22
C VAL A 59 -0.86 3.23 -14.42
N ALA A 60 0.44 3.05 -14.71
CA ALA A 60 0.87 2.19 -15.81
C ALA A 60 0.47 0.72 -15.59
N ALA A 61 0.50 0.25 -14.34
CA ALA A 61 0.07 -1.10 -13.99
C ALA A 61 -1.42 -1.32 -14.24
N ILE A 62 -2.26 -0.29 -14.05
CA ILE A 62 -3.71 -0.36 -14.31
C ILE A 62 -3.97 -0.57 -15.80
N PHE A 63 -3.33 0.23 -16.66
CA PHE A 63 -3.48 0.08 -18.11
C PHE A 63 -2.91 -1.24 -18.62
N SER A 64 -1.78 -1.67 -18.04
CA SER A 64 -1.14 -2.96 -18.33
C SER A 64 -2.05 -4.14 -17.96
N LEU A 65 -2.78 -4.05 -16.84
CA LEU A 65 -3.76 -5.06 -16.44
C LEU A 65 -4.94 -5.18 -17.42
N LEU A 66 -5.40 -4.08 -18.01
CA LEU A 66 -6.52 -4.09 -18.98
C LEU A 66 -6.21 -4.89 -20.26
N GLN A 67 -4.93 -5.16 -20.54
CA GLN A 67 -4.51 -5.99 -21.67
C GLN A 67 -4.60 -7.50 -21.39
N VAL A 68 -4.85 -7.90 -20.13
CA VAL A 68 -4.93 -9.29 -19.71
C VAL A 68 -6.28 -9.88 -20.10
N LYS A 69 -6.27 -11.08 -20.71
CA LYS A 69 -7.52 -11.78 -21.07
C LYS A 69 -8.02 -12.68 -19.96
N GLN A 70 -7.13 -13.50 -19.40
CA GLN A 70 -7.44 -14.44 -18.34
C GLN A 70 -6.45 -14.37 -17.19
N ALA A 71 -6.97 -14.58 -15.98
CA ALA A 71 -6.19 -14.59 -14.76
C ALA A 71 -6.88 -15.40 -13.65
N SER A 72 -6.12 -15.78 -12.64
CA SER A 72 -6.63 -16.23 -11.35
C SER A 72 -6.39 -15.14 -10.30
N CYS A 73 -7.16 -15.15 -9.21
CA CYS A 73 -7.02 -14.16 -8.16
C CYS A 73 -7.17 -14.74 -6.76
N ALA A 74 -6.57 -14.06 -5.79
CA ALA A 74 -6.69 -14.37 -4.37
C ALA A 74 -6.59 -13.09 -3.54
N PHE A 75 -7.31 -13.03 -2.43
CA PHE A 75 -7.20 -11.96 -1.46
C PHE A 75 -6.61 -12.48 -0.16
N SER A 76 -5.73 -11.71 0.46
CA SER A 76 -5.14 -12.05 1.75
C SER A 76 -5.06 -10.81 2.65
N GLU A 77 -5.71 -10.89 3.80
CA GLU A 77 -5.69 -9.85 4.84
C GLU A 77 -4.38 -9.88 5.65
N SER A 78 -3.82 -11.07 5.83
CA SER A 78 -2.55 -11.27 6.56
C SER A 78 -1.34 -10.80 5.75
N LEU A 79 -1.47 -10.69 4.43
CA LEU A 79 -0.39 -10.27 3.55
C LEU A 79 -0.44 -8.77 3.30
N MET A 80 0.41 -8.03 3.99
CA MET A 80 0.69 -6.61 3.72
C MET A 80 2.06 -6.48 3.07
N LEU A 81 2.09 -6.46 1.74
CA LEU A 81 3.35 -6.31 1.01
C LEU A 81 3.82 -4.85 1.04
N PRO A 82 5.13 -4.59 1.21
CA PRO A 82 5.64 -3.24 1.09
C PRO A 82 5.57 -2.79 -0.38
N PHE A 83 4.81 -1.72 -0.64
CA PHE A 83 4.79 -1.05 -1.94
C PHE A 83 5.74 0.14 -1.94
N ARG A 84 6.34 0.41 -3.10
CA ARG A 84 7.11 1.64 -3.32
C ARG A 84 6.15 2.80 -3.61
N ALA A 85 6.53 4.02 -3.30
CA ALA A 85 5.73 5.22 -3.55
C ALA A 85 5.31 5.38 -5.03
N GLU A 86 6.16 4.94 -5.97
CA GLU A 86 5.86 4.93 -7.42
C GLU A 86 4.66 4.05 -7.81
N ALA A 87 4.29 3.10 -6.95
CA ALA A 87 3.14 2.23 -7.17
C ALA A 87 1.82 2.82 -6.66
N ALA A 88 1.85 4.00 -6.04
CA ALA A 88 0.66 4.65 -5.50
C ALA A 88 -0.33 4.99 -6.63
N VAL A 89 -1.62 4.84 -6.32
CA VAL A 89 -2.74 5.15 -7.21
C VAL A 89 -3.88 5.75 -6.40
N THR A 90 -4.71 6.56 -7.04
CA THR A 90 -5.95 7.04 -6.43
C THR A 90 -7.05 6.01 -6.63
N HIS A 91 -7.86 5.81 -5.58
CA HIS A 91 -8.93 4.82 -5.59
C HIS A 91 -9.96 5.12 -6.69
N GLU A 92 -10.33 6.39 -6.85
CA GLU A 92 -11.32 6.85 -7.82
C GLU A 92 -10.86 6.56 -9.26
N PHE A 93 -9.57 6.75 -9.54
CA PHE A 93 -8.99 6.43 -10.84
C PHE A 93 -9.09 4.94 -11.13
N CYS A 94 -8.75 4.08 -10.17
CA CYS A 94 -8.86 2.63 -10.34
C CYS A 94 -10.31 2.19 -10.55
N VAL A 95 -11.25 2.72 -9.77
CA VAL A 95 -12.68 2.38 -9.88
C VAL A 95 -13.22 2.76 -11.25
N ALA A 96 -12.94 3.98 -11.72
CA ALA A 96 -13.40 4.45 -13.02
C ALA A 96 -12.74 3.69 -14.19
N THR A 97 -11.43 3.43 -14.10
CA THR A 97 -10.66 2.84 -15.22
C THR A 97 -10.89 1.33 -15.36
N LEU A 98 -11.07 0.63 -14.24
CA LEU A 98 -11.31 -0.82 -14.23
C LEU A 98 -12.81 -1.18 -14.18
N ASP A 99 -13.70 -0.19 -14.25
CA ASP A 99 -15.15 -0.34 -14.16
C ASP A 99 -15.58 -1.16 -12.92
N LEU A 100 -15.02 -0.81 -11.76
CA LEU A 100 -15.28 -1.53 -10.51
C LEU A 100 -16.61 -1.07 -9.92
N GLN A 101 -17.48 -2.04 -9.63
CA GLN A 101 -18.78 -1.77 -9.01
C GLN A 101 -18.61 -1.82 -7.49
N THR A 102 -18.26 -0.69 -6.88
CA THR A 102 -18.23 -0.54 -5.42
C THR A 102 -19.59 -0.10 -4.91
N ALA A 103 -20.13 -0.76 -3.89
CA ALA A 103 -21.30 -0.24 -3.18
C ALA A 103 -20.99 1.17 -2.63
N PRO A 104 -21.97 2.10 -2.63
CA PRO A 104 -21.74 3.44 -2.14
C PRO A 104 -21.26 3.38 -0.69
N PHE A 105 -20.07 3.94 -0.47
CA PHE A 105 -19.50 4.13 0.85
C PHE A 105 -20.47 5.01 1.65
N ALA A 106 -21.00 4.52 2.76
CA ALA A 106 -21.43 5.42 3.82
C ALA A 106 -20.15 6.04 4.36
N GLU A 107 -19.89 7.31 4.06
CA GLU A 107 -18.83 8.07 4.70
C GLU A 107 -19.00 7.94 6.21
N GLN A 108 -18.13 7.18 6.86
CA GLN A 108 -17.83 7.44 8.26
C GLN A 108 -17.08 8.76 8.27
N THR A 109 -17.83 9.85 8.32
CA THR A 109 -17.36 11.11 8.88
C THR A 109 -16.75 10.78 10.22
N ASP A 110 -15.42 10.92 10.33
CA ASP A 110 -14.72 11.04 11.60
C ASP A 110 -15.37 12.21 12.37
N LEU A 111 -16.39 11.89 13.17
CA LEU A 111 -16.92 12.77 14.19
C LEU A 111 -15.86 12.90 15.28
N THR A 112 -14.85 13.73 15.01
CA THR A 112 -14.05 14.34 16.07
C THR A 112 -14.81 15.56 16.59
N GLN A 113 -15.94 15.29 17.23
CA GLN A 113 -16.60 16.12 18.24
C GLN A 113 -16.17 15.45 19.57
N GLU A 114 -15.57 16.07 20.58
CA GLU A 114 -15.77 17.37 21.23
C GLU A 114 -14.40 17.76 21.85
N ARG A 115 -14.05 19.04 22.03
CA ARG A 115 -14.50 19.82 23.18
C ARG A 115 -14.25 21.31 22.95
N LEU A 116 -15.33 22.07 22.80
CA LEU A 116 -15.35 23.50 23.11
C LEU A 116 -15.24 23.66 24.63
N ALA A 117 -14.26 24.43 25.09
CA ALA A 117 -14.30 25.16 26.34
C ALA A 117 -13.43 26.42 26.20
N ASP A 118 -14.14 27.54 26.06
CA ASP A 118 -13.84 28.97 26.23
C ASP A 118 -12.42 29.59 26.14
N PRO A 119 -12.34 30.84 25.65
CA PRO A 119 -11.12 31.63 25.61
C PRO A 119 -10.90 32.39 26.92
N SER A 120 -9.71 32.27 27.53
CA SER A 120 -9.17 33.35 28.37
C SER A 120 -7.64 33.30 28.44
N PRO A 121 -6.94 34.43 28.21
CA PRO A 121 -5.49 34.45 28.02
C PRO A 121 -4.75 34.63 29.36
N LYS A 122 -3.59 33.99 29.51
CA LYS A 122 -2.45 34.53 30.29
C LYS A 122 -1.13 33.80 30.04
N ALA A 123 -0.19 34.57 29.50
CA ALA A 123 1.26 34.64 29.75
C ALA A 123 2.17 33.39 29.60
N VAL A 124 2.89 33.37 28.47
CA VAL A 124 4.36 33.38 28.33
C VAL A 124 5.18 32.87 29.53
N ILE A 125 5.96 31.80 29.34
CA ILE A 125 7.41 31.74 29.62
C ILE A 125 8.11 30.87 28.56
N GLU A 126 9.19 31.41 28.01
CA GLU A 126 10.10 30.89 26.99
C GLU A 126 11.00 29.71 27.45
N SER A 127 11.79 29.24 26.48
CA SER A 127 13.02 28.41 26.58
C SER A 127 12.80 26.89 26.50
N SER A 128 13.51 26.10 25.69
CA SER A 128 14.67 26.34 24.83
C SER A 128 14.95 25.11 23.94
N SER A 129 15.62 25.36 22.82
CA SER A 129 16.66 24.50 22.19
C SER A 129 16.29 23.14 21.57
N SER A 130 16.10 23.19 20.25
CA SER A 130 16.95 22.57 19.22
C SER A 130 17.28 21.06 19.25
N LYS A 131 16.71 20.39 18.23
CA LYS A 131 17.27 19.37 17.31
C LYS A 131 17.53 17.92 17.80
N PRO A 132 17.16 16.93 16.96
CA PRO A 132 17.21 15.50 17.27
C PRO A 132 18.64 14.93 17.18
N ARG A 133 19.00 14.06 18.13
CA ARG A 133 20.27 13.31 18.12
C ARG A 133 20.20 12.15 17.11
N ASN A 134 20.71 12.39 15.90
CA ASN A 134 21.14 11.32 14.98
C ASN A 134 22.35 10.58 15.57
N ARG A 135 22.14 9.33 16.02
CA ARG A 135 23.23 8.38 16.30
C ARG A 135 23.72 7.77 14.99
N PHE A 136 24.74 8.37 14.41
CA PHE A 136 25.57 7.69 13.41
C PHE A 136 26.46 6.67 14.12
N TYR A 137 26.26 5.38 13.82
CA TYR A 137 27.20 4.32 14.20
C TYR A 137 28.39 4.41 13.23
N ARG A 138 29.48 5.05 13.66
CA ARG A 138 30.74 5.12 12.91
C ARG A 138 31.66 4.06 13.50
N GLY A 139 31.66 2.87 12.90
CA GLY A 139 32.60 1.79 13.23
C GLY A 139 34.03 2.26 12.97
N GLY A 140 34.77 2.51 14.04
CA GLY A 140 36.18 2.82 14.01
C GLY A 140 36.91 1.81 14.88
N TYR A 141 37.67 0.91 14.24
CA TYR A 141 38.81 0.27 14.87
C TYR A 141 40.03 0.72 14.09
N ALA A 142 40.72 1.70 14.68
CA ALA A 142 42.04 2.10 14.27
C ALA A 142 43.05 1.04 14.76
N LEU A 143 44.02 0.82 13.88
CA LEU A 143 45.32 0.18 14.04
C LEU A 143 45.83 0.10 15.49
N GLY A 144 46.16 -1.11 15.92
CA GLY A 144 47.10 -1.35 17.02
C GLY A 144 48.44 -1.79 16.45
N GLU A 145 49.35 -0.84 16.26
CA GLU A 145 50.78 -1.11 16.24
C GLU A 145 51.21 -1.43 17.69
N ASN A 146 51.86 -2.57 17.91
CA ASN A 146 52.75 -2.76 19.05
C ASN A 146 54.01 -3.44 18.54
N ASP A 147 55.05 -2.61 18.46
CA ASP A 147 56.45 -2.97 18.32
C ASP A 147 56.95 -3.43 19.70
N ALA A 148 57.53 -4.64 19.78
CA ALA A 148 58.36 -5.06 20.91
C ALA A 148 59.22 -6.28 20.53
N LEU A 149 60.47 -5.98 20.18
CA LEU A 149 61.70 -6.75 20.43
C LEU A 149 61.57 -7.89 21.47
N VAL A 150 61.98 -9.11 21.10
CA VAL A 150 63.24 -9.82 21.47
C VAL A 150 63.34 -11.08 20.63
#